data_AF-A0A9P6YK63-F1
#
_entry.id   AF-A0A9P6YK63-F1
#
_cell.length_a   1.000
_cell.length_b   1.000
_cell.length_c   1.000
_cell.angle_alpha   90.00
_cell.angle_beta   90.00
_cell.angle_gamma   90.00
#
_symmetry.space_group_name_H-M   'P 1'
#
loop_
_entity.id
_entity.type
_entity.pdbx_description
1 polymer ?
#
loop_
_entity_poly.entity_id
_entity_poly.type
_entity_poly.pdbx_seq_one_letter_code
_entity_poly.pdbx_strand_id
1 'polypeptide(L)'
;MAEPEKFPKVLSGTMIFITGIFLSVGFISYLAFGSQVQTVILLNMPDSIAVNTVQGLYALAICLSIPLQLFPAIRIIETGLFTRSGKYDSFVKWQKNLFRFVSVLICAAIAIAGSSDLDKFVSLIGSLCCVPLCFFFPPLFHLKAIANNWRQKTIDVLIIVFGLVSMTYTTGITISLWSEGGESVPISRCPA
;
A
#
# COMPACT_ATOMS: atom_id res chain seq x y z
N MET A 1 5.97 -6.41 -23.73
CA MET A 1 5.48 -7.81 -23.83
C MET A 1 5.60 -8.24 -25.27
N ALA A 2 6.06 -9.46 -25.54
CA ALA A 2 6.26 -9.96 -26.91
C ALA A 2 4.94 -10.19 -27.67
N GLU A 3 3.85 -10.53 -26.96
CA GLU A 3 2.52 -10.78 -27.55
C GLU A 3 1.42 -10.06 -26.74
N PRO A 4 0.93 -8.89 -27.18
CA PRO A 4 -0.03 -8.09 -26.41
C PRO A 4 -1.43 -8.70 -26.35
N GLU A 5 -1.83 -9.55 -27.30
CA GLU A 5 -3.18 -10.15 -27.35
C GLU A 5 -3.43 -11.18 -26.23
N LYS A 6 -2.37 -11.79 -25.68
CA LYS A 6 -2.47 -12.76 -24.58
C LYS A 6 -2.49 -12.08 -23.20
N PHE A 7 -2.23 -10.77 -23.13
CA PHE A 7 -2.17 -10.01 -21.89
C PHE A 7 -3.42 -10.15 -20.99
N PRO A 8 -4.66 -10.01 -21.49
CA PRO A 8 -5.84 -10.12 -20.61
C PRO A 8 -6.01 -11.52 -20.02
N LYS A 9 -5.61 -12.58 -20.75
CA LYS A 9 -5.67 -13.96 -20.24
C LYS A 9 -4.64 -14.19 -19.13
N VAL A 10 -3.41 -13.70 -19.32
CA VAL A 10 -2.36 -13.77 -18.29
C VAL A 10 -2.77 -12.96 -17.07
N LEU A 11 -3.25 -11.73 -17.26
CA LEU A 11 -3.71 -10.87 -16.17
C LEU A 11 -4.84 -11.53 -15.35
N SER A 12 -5.88 -12.04 -16.01
CA SER A 12 -6.99 -12.71 -15.33
C SER A 12 -6.53 -13.96 -14.59
N GLY A 13 -5.69 -14.80 -15.23
CA GLY A 13 -5.11 -15.99 -14.60
C GLY A 13 -4.28 -15.64 -13.36
N THR A 14 -3.42 -14.62 -13.44
CA THR A 14 -2.63 -14.14 -12.30
C THR A 14 -3.54 -13.61 -11.19
N MET A 15 -4.56 -12.82 -11.52
CA MET A 15 -5.50 -12.28 -10.53
C MET A 15 -6.25 -13.37 -9.77
N ILE A 16 -6.73 -14.41 -10.45
CA ILE A 16 -7.39 -15.56 -9.82
C ILE A 16 -6.40 -16.30 -8.90
N PHE A 17 -5.18 -16.54 -9.39
CA PHE A 17 -4.15 -17.25 -8.63
C PHE A 17 -3.75 -16.52 -7.35
N ILE A 18 -3.44 -15.22 -7.42
CA ILE A 18 -3.05 -14.44 -6.24
C ILE A 18 -4.22 -14.31 -5.24
N THR A 19 -5.45 -14.19 -5.74
CA THR A 19 -6.64 -14.13 -4.88
C THR A 19 -6.82 -15.43 -4.11
N GLY A 20 -6.64 -16.59 -4.76
CA GLY A 20 -6.68 -17.89 -4.09
C GLY A 20 -5.60 -18.05 -3.00
N ILE A 21 -4.38 -17.57 -3.25
CA ILE A 21 -3.31 -17.57 -2.25
C ILE A 21 -3.66 -16.67 -1.06
N PHE A 22 -4.11 -15.45 -1.30
CA PHE A 22 -4.44 -14.52 -0.21
C PHE A 22 -5.62 -15.00 0.63
N LEU A 23 -6.67 -15.55 0.01
CA LEU A 23 -7.80 -16.11 0.73
C LEU A 23 -7.41 -17.33 1.55
N SER A 24 -6.61 -18.25 1.00
CA SER A 24 -6.18 -19.45 1.73
C SER A 24 -5.28 -19.10 2.92
N VAL A 25 -4.29 -18.22 2.74
CA VAL A 25 -3.41 -17.78 3.83
C VAL A 25 -4.21 -17.03 4.91
N GLY A 26 -5.11 -16.13 4.52
CA GLY A 26 -5.97 -15.40 5.46
C GLY A 26 -6.88 -16.33 6.25
N PHE A 27 -7.52 -17.29 5.58
CA PHE A 27 -8.41 -18.26 6.20
C PHE A 27 -7.67 -19.17 7.20
N ILE A 28 -6.52 -19.72 6.81
CA ILE A 28 -5.70 -20.57 7.70
C ILE A 28 -5.20 -19.78 8.90
N SER A 29 -4.78 -18.52 8.71
CA SER A 29 -4.30 -17.67 9.81
C SER A 29 -5.40 -17.40 10.84
N TYR A 30 -6.63 -17.13 10.38
CA TYR A 30 -7.77 -16.94 11.28
C TYR A 30 -8.17 -18.24 12.00
N LEU A 31 -8.14 -19.40 11.32
CA LEU A 31 -8.41 -20.69 11.98
C LEU A 31 -7.35 -21.05 13.03
N ALA A 32 -6.09 -20.66 12.83
CA ALA A 32 -5.00 -20.98 13.74
C ALA A 32 -4.97 -20.10 15.00
N PHE A 33 -5.21 -18.79 14.86
CA PHE A 33 -5.05 -17.81 15.96
C PHE A 33 -6.36 -17.17 16.42
N GLY A 34 -7.47 -17.45 15.74
CA GLY A 34 -8.80 -16.93 16.07
C GLY A 34 -8.86 -15.41 15.99
N SER A 35 -9.46 -14.78 17.00
CA SER A 35 -9.63 -13.33 17.08
C SER A 35 -8.34 -12.56 17.40
N GLN A 36 -7.27 -13.22 17.85
CA GLN A 36 -6.04 -12.56 18.32
C GLN A 36 -4.96 -12.44 17.21
N VAL A 37 -5.37 -12.28 15.94
CA VAL A 37 -4.45 -12.18 14.81
C VAL A 37 -3.88 -10.77 14.72
N GLN A 38 -2.62 -10.60 15.08
CA GLN A 38 -1.88 -9.36 14.74
C GLN A 38 -1.67 -9.19 13.22
N THR A 39 -1.60 -7.93 12.77
CA THR A 39 -1.34 -7.52 11.37
C THR A 39 -0.13 -8.23 10.77
N VAL A 40 0.91 -8.42 11.56
CA VAL A 40 2.08 -9.21 11.20
C VAL A 40 1.95 -10.57 11.89
N ILE A 41 1.51 -11.58 11.14
CA ILE A 41 1.24 -12.93 11.65
C ILE A 41 2.45 -13.57 12.36
N LEU A 42 3.67 -13.22 11.95
CA LEU A 42 4.92 -13.71 12.55
C LEU A 42 5.03 -13.37 14.04
N LEU A 43 4.33 -12.32 14.52
CA LEU A 43 4.32 -11.91 15.92
C LEU A 43 3.40 -12.76 16.80
N ASN A 44 2.50 -13.55 16.21
CA ASN A 44 1.63 -14.48 16.95
C ASN A 44 2.29 -15.85 17.17
N MET A 45 3.38 -16.18 16.47
CA MET A 45 4.04 -17.48 16.57
C MET A 45 5.01 -17.54 17.77
N PRO A 46 5.11 -18.71 18.46
CA PRO A 46 6.00 -18.87 19.60
C PRO A 46 7.47 -18.66 19.21
N ASP A 47 8.27 -18.17 20.14
CA ASP A 47 9.71 -17.96 19.95
C ASP A 47 10.41 -19.30 19.67
N SER A 48 10.89 -19.44 18.44
CA SER A 48 11.70 -20.57 18.00
C SER A 48 12.76 -20.07 17.02
N ILE A 49 13.87 -20.81 16.90
CA ILE A 49 14.97 -20.46 15.99
C ILE A 49 14.46 -20.28 14.56
N ALA A 50 13.50 -21.11 14.13
CA ALA A 50 12.87 -21.02 12.82
C ALA A 50 12.08 -19.70 12.64
N VAL A 51 11.24 -19.32 13.60
CA VAL A 51 10.44 -18.09 13.55
C VAL A 51 11.34 -16.86 13.56
N ASN A 52 12.37 -16.82 14.42
CA ASN A 52 13.32 -15.72 14.48
C ASN A 52 14.12 -15.59 13.17
N THR A 53 14.48 -16.71 12.53
CA THR A 53 15.15 -16.71 11.22
C THR A 53 14.25 -16.11 10.15
N VAL A 54 12.97 -16.52 10.11
CA VAL A 54 12.00 -15.98 9.13
C VAL A 54 11.73 -14.50 9.38
N GLN A 55 11.60 -14.07 10.63
CA GLN A 55 11.46 -12.65 10.99
C GLN A 55 12.68 -11.83 10.54
N GLY A 56 13.91 -12.34 10.76
CA GLY A 56 15.13 -11.71 10.30
C GLY A 56 15.20 -11.58 8.77
N LEU A 57 14.86 -12.66 8.05
CA LEU A 57 14.79 -12.65 6.58
C LEU A 57 13.72 -11.68 6.06
N TYR A 58 12.57 -11.61 6.73
CA TYR A 58 11.49 -10.69 6.38
C TYR A 58 11.90 -9.22 6.60
N ALA A 59 12.55 -8.91 7.72
CA ALA A 59 13.08 -7.57 7.99
C ALA A 59 14.15 -7.16 6.95
N LEU A 60 15.05 -8.08 6.59
CA LEU A 60 16.03 -7.85 5.53
C LEU A 60 15.35 -7.59 4.18
N ALA A 61 14.32 -8.38 3.83
CA ALA A 61 13.57 -8.20 2.59
C ALA A 61 12.87 -6.83 2.53
N ILE A 62 12.27 -6.36 3.63
CA ILE A 62 11.68 -5.01 3.71
C ILE A 62 12.76 -3.94 3.53
N CYS A 63 13.89 -4.07 4.24
CA CYS A 63 15.00 -3.12 4.16
C CYS A 63 15.52 -2.95 2.73
N LEU A 64 15.62 -4.05 1.97
CA LEU A 64 16.02 -4.03 0.56
C LEU A 64 14.92 -3.53 -0.38
N SER A 65 13.65 -3.71 -0.03
CA SER A 65 12.50 -3.32 -0.86
C SER A 65 12.18 -1.82 -0.80
N ILE A 66 12.34 -1.19 0.37
CA ILE A 66 12.02 0.23 0.57
C ILE A 66 12.77 1.15 -0.42
N PRO A 67 14.10 1.02 -0.63
CA PRO A 67 14.83 1.84 -1.61
C PRO A 67 14.30 1.66 -3.03
N LEU A 68 13.93 0.44 -3.42
CA LEU A 68 13.43 0.12 -4.76
C LEU A 68 12.05 0.74 -5.01
N GLN A 69 11.18 0.76 -4.00
CA GLN A 69 9.84 1.37 -4.08
C GLN A 69 9.90 2.91 -4.03
N LEU A 70 10.82 3.47 -3.23
CA LEU A 70 11.01 4.91 -3.13
C LEU A 70 11.64 5.51 -4.38
N PHE A 71 12.46 4.77 -5.13
CA PHE A 71 13.10 5.26 -6.34
C PHE A 71 12.12 5.85 -7.37
N PRO A 72 11.09 5.12 -7.86
CA PRO A 72 10.12 5.69 -8.80
C PRO A 72 9.28 6.80 -8.17
N ALA A 73 8.90 6.69 -6.89
CA ALA A 73 8.12 7.72 -6.20
C ALA A 73 8.88 9.06 -6.15
N ILE A 74 10.13 9.04 -5.71
CA ILE A 74 11.01 10.21 -5.67
C ILE A 74 11.19 10.77 -7.07
N ARG A 75 11.40 9.92 -8.10
CA ARG A 75 11.59 10.37 -9.47
C ARG A 75 10.37 11.10 -10.03
N ILE A 76 9.17 10.63 -9.71
CA ILE A 76 7.91 11.29 -10.11
C ILE A 76 7.79 12.65 -9.42
N ILE A 77 8.01 12.72 -8.10
CA ILE A 77 7.91 14.00 -7.36
C ILE A 77 9.02 14.97 -7.80
N GLU A 78 10.25 14.48 -8.01
CA GLU A 78 11.38 15.27 -8.49
C GLU A 78 11.07 15.88 -9.87
N THR A 79 10.47 15.10 -10.78
CA THR A 79 10.10 15.60 -12.13
C THR A 79 8.96 16.61 -12.06
N GLY A 80 8.01 16.44 -11.13
CA GLY A 80 6.93 17.40 -10.91
C GLY A 80 7.38 18.72 -10.27
N LEU A 81 8.33 18.66 -9.33
CA LEU A 81 8.80 19.82 -8.57
C LEU A 81 9.97 20.56 -9.23
N PHE A 82 10.86 19.83 -9.92
CA PHE A 82 12.05 20.37 -10.57
C PHE A 82 11.99 20.12 -12.08
N THR A 83 11.44 21.07 -12.83
CA THR A 83 11.39 21.02 -14.31
C THR A 83 12.78 21.15 -14.95
N ARG A 84 13.79 21.61 -14.20
CA ARG A 84 15.15 21.89 -14.70
C ARG A 84 16.09 20.69 -14.49
N SER A 85 16.68 20.21 -15.58
CA SER A 85 17.69 19.15 -15.56
C SER A 85 18.99 19.67 -14.92
N GLY A 86 19.23 19.34 -13.65
CA GLY A 86 20.42 19.70 -12.87
C GLY A 86 21.72 19.03 -13.31
N LYS A 87 21.99 18.90 -14.61
CA LYS A 87 23.21 18.27 -15.13
C LYS A 87 24.48 19.09 -14.80
N TYR A 88 24.40 20.42 -14.79
CA TYR A 88 25.56 21.32 -14.68
C TYR A 88 25.64 22.11 -13.37
N ASP A 89 24.60 22.12 -12.54
CA ASP A 89 24.53 22.97 -11.35
C ASP A 89 24.61 22.15 -10.05
N SER A 90 25.67 22.37 -9.27
CA SER A 90 25.90 21.69 -8.00
C SER A 90 24.81 22.01 -6.97
N PHE A 91 24.20 23.19 -7.05
CA PHE A 91 23.10 23.58 -6.16
C PHE A 91 21.85 22.71 -6.40
N VAL A 92 21.53 22.43 -7.67
CA VAL A 92 20.41 21.57 -8.06
C VAL A 92 20.66 20.11 -7.70
N LYS A 93 21.92 19.63 -7.76
CA LYS A 93 22.28 18.28 -7.28
C LYS A 93 22.09 18.14 -5.77
N TRP A 94 22.48 19.16 -5.00
CA TRP A 94 22.32 19.15 -3.56
C TRP A 94 20.86 19.24 -3.13
N GLN A 95 20.05 20.05 -3.82
CA GLN A 95 18.58 20.07 -3.63
C GLN A 95 17.94 18.70 -3.89
N LYS A 96 18.36 17.99 -4.94
CA LYS A 96 17.86 16.64 -5.23
C LYS A 96 18.26 15.62 -4.16
N ASN A 97 19.49 15.71 -3.65
CA ASN A 97 19.94 14.85 -2.56
C ASN A 97 19.20 15.17 -1.24
N LEU A 98 18.99 16.45 -0.95
CA LEU A 98 18.22 16.91 0.20
C LEU A 98 16.77 16.42 0.12
N PHE A 99 16.14 16.51 -1.05
CA PHE A 99 14.78 16.01 -1.25
C PHE A 99 14.67 14.50 -0.98
N ARG A 100 15.65 13.70 -1.45
CA ARG A 100 15.73 12.26 -1.15
C ARG A 100 15.92 11.98 0.34
N PHE A 101 16.80 12.74 0.99
CA PHE A 101 17.06 12.59 2.41
C PHE A 101 15.80 12.92 3.23
N VAL A 102 15.13 14.02 2.92
CA VAL A 102 13.88 14.44 3.57
C VAL A 102 12.77 13.41 3.34
N SER A 103 12.61 12.87 2.13
CA SER A 103 11.57 11.86 1.87
C SER A 103 11.78 10.58 2.69
N VAL A 104 13.03 10.13 2.82
CA VAL A 104 13.37 8.97 3.65
C VAL A 104 13.16 9.28 5.14
N LEU A 105 13.53 10.47 5.60
CA LEU A 105 13.27 10.91 6.98
C LEU A 105 11.78 10.95 7.31
N ILE A 106 10.95 11.45 6.40
CA ILE A 106 9.48 11.45 6.56
C ILE A 106 8.97 10.01 6.66
N CYS A 107 9.41 9.11 5.78
CA CYS A 107 9.05 7.69 5.87
C CYS A 107 9.48 7.07 7.21
N ALA A 108 10.67 7.40 7.72
CA ALA A 108 11.15 6.92 9.01
C ALA A 108 10.32 7.48 10.18
N ALA A 109 9.99 8.78 10.15
CA ALA A 109 9.14 9.41 11.16
C ALA A 109 7.74 8.78 11.22
N ILE A 110 7.15 8.54 10.04
CA ILE A 110 5.86 7.85 9.90
C ILE A 110 5.96 6.41 10.42
N ALA A 111 7.03 5.69 10.10
CA ALA A 111 7.22 4.32 10.59
C ALA A 111 7.31 4.26 12.11
N ILE A 112 8.03 5.21 12.74
CA ILE A 112 8.10 5.31 14.21
C ILE A 112 6.73 5.61 14.79
N ALA A 113 6.02 6.61 14.26
CA ALA A 113 4.71 7.03 14.74
C ALA A 113 3.60 5.98 14.53
N GLY A 114 3.66 5.22 13.43
CA GLY A 114 2.66 4.22 13.05
C GLY A 114 2.98 2.79 13.50
N SER A 115 4.14 2.54 14.11
CA SER A 115 4.61 1.19 14.46
C SER A 115 3.68 0.43 15.39
N SER A 116 2.96 1.12 16.27
CA SER A 116 2.04 0.52 17.24
C SER A 116 0.71 0.08 16.62
N ASP A 117 0.27 0.72 15.54
CA ASP A 117 -1.07 0.56 14.95
C ASP A 117 -0.97 0.39 13.42
N LEU A 118 -0.11 -0.55 12.97
CA LEU A 118 0.16 -0.78 11.56
C LEU A 118 -1.12 -1.07 10.75
N ASP A 119 -2.08 -1.81 11.31
CA ASP A 119 -3.36 -2.09 10.63
C ASP A 119 -4.15 -0.82 10.31
N LYS A 120 -4.31 0.06 11.31
CA LYS A 120 -5.03 1.33 11.15
C LYS A 120 -4.35 2.21 10.10
N PHE A 121 -3.02 2.25 10.11
CA PHE A 121 -2.24 3.02 9.15
C PHE A 121 -2.38 2.48 7.71
N VAL A 122 -2.31 1.15 7.54
CA VAL A 122 -2.50 0.50 6.22
C VAL A 122 -3.93 0.70 5.71
N SER A 123 -4.93 0.56 6.58
CA SER A 123 -6.35 0.79 6.28
C SER A 123 -6.62 2.24 5.85
N LEU A 124 -5.97 3.21 6.50
CA LEU A 124 -6.09 4.63 6.15
C LEU A 124 -5.50 4.94 4.79
N ILE A 125 -4.27 4.47 4.52
CA ILE A 125 -3.64 4.69 3.21
C ILE A 125 -4.42 3.99 2.10
N GLY A 126 -4.92 2.77 2.36
CA GLY A 126 -5.73 2.03 1.41
C GLY A 126 -7.02 2.79 1.04
N SER A 127 -7.76 3.25 2.04
CA SER A 127 -9.01 4.00 1.84
C SER A 127 -8.78 5.35 1.16
N LEU A 128 -7.75 6.11 1.55
CA LEU A 128 -7.52 7.45 1.02
C LEU A 128 -6.81 7.46 -0.35
N CYS A 129 -5.86 6.55 -0.59
CA CYS A 129 -5.02 6.57 -1.79
C CYS A 129 -5.43 5.49 -2.79
N CYS A 130 -5.63 4.24 -2.35
CA CYS A 130 -5.87 3.11 -3.25
C CYS A 130 -7.28 3.15 -3.86
N VAL A 131 -8.31 3.46 -3.06
CA VAL A 131 -9.71 3.49 -3.54
C VAL A 131 -9.89 4.51 -4.68
N PRO A 132 -9.45 5.78 -4.59
CA PRO A 132 -9.54 6.69 -5.73
C PRO A 132 -8.70 6.23 -6.93
N LEU A 133 -7.49 5.70 -6.70
CA LEU A 133 -6.62 5.18 -7.77
C LEU A 133 -7.30 4.05 -8.57
N CYS A 134 -7.99 3.14 -7.90
CA CYS A 134 -8.67 2.01 -8.55
C CYS A 134 -10.06 2.36 -9.12
N PHE A 135 -10.85 3.18 -8.43
CA PHE A 135 -12.25 3.43 -8.81
C PHE A 135 -12.47 4.73 -9.57
N PHE A 136 -11.61 5.75 -9.43
CA PHE A 136 -11.84 7.04 -10.09
C PHE A 136 -11.07 7.14 -11.40
N PHE A 137 -9.78 6.78 -11.39
CA PHE A 137 -8.94 6.97 -12.57
C PHE A 137 -9.41 6.15 -13.80
N PRO A 138 -9.74 4.85 -13.70
CA PRO A 138 -10.14 4.09 -14.89
C PRO A 138 -11.45 4.61 -15.52
N PRO A 139 -12.54 4.87 -14.76
CA PRO A 139 -13.75 5.47 -15.34
C PRO A 139 -13.55 6.89 -15.85
N LEU A 140 -12.74 7.72 -15.19
CA LEU A 140 -12.43 9.08 -15.67
C LEU A 140 -11.72 9.05 -17.03
N PHE A 141 -10.75 8.15 -17.21
CA PHE A 141 -10.11 7.97 -18.51
C PHE A 141 -11.07 7.41 -19.56
N HIS A 142 -11.92 6.45 -19.20
CA HIS A 142 -12.91 5.89 -20.11
C HIS A 142 -13.96 6.94 -20.55
N LEU A 143 -14.47 7.75 -19.62
CA LEU A 143 -15.40 8.85 -19.88
C LEU A 143 -14.81 9.90 -20.84
N LYS A 144 -13.54 10.26 -20.64
CA LYS A 144 -12.87 11.29 -21.45
C LYS A 144 -12.46 10.77 -22.83
N ALA A 145 -12.08 9.50 -22.96
CA ALA A 145 -11.46 8.97 -24.17
C ALA A 145 -12.45 8.22 -25.10
N ILE A 146 -13.42 7.47 -24.55
CA ILE A 146 -14.15 6.43 -25.31
C ILE A 146 -15.68 6.52 -25.16
N ALA A 147 -16.20 7.10 -24.08
CA ALA A 147 -17.62 7.02 -23.75
C ALA A 147 -18.54 7.83 -24.70
N ASN A 148 -19.09 7.15 -25.71
CA ASN A 148 -20.06 7.71 -26.65
C ASN A 148 -21.53 7.39 -26.29
N ASN A 149 -21.79 6.27 -25.59
CA ASN A 149 -23.14 5.84 -25.27
C ASN A 149 -23.57 6.28 -23.85
N TRP A 150 -24.84 6.68 -23.71
CA TRP A 150 -25.43 7.06 -22.41
C TRP A 150 -25.31 5.94 -21.36
N ARG A 151 -25.50 4.67 -21.74
CA ARG A 151 -25.34 3.53 -20.83
C ARG A 151 -23.92 3.39 -20.27
N GLN A 152 -22.90 3.60 -21.11
CA GLN A 152 -21.50 3.55 -20.68
C GLN A 152 -21.20 4.68 -19.69
N LYS A 153 -21.66 5.91 -20.00
CA LYS A 153 -21.52 7.05 -19.09
C LYS A 153 -22.20 6.80 -17.74
N THR A 154 -23.41 6.22 -17.75
CA THR A 154 -24.10 5.90 -16.50
C THR A 154 -23.34 4.86 -15.68
N ILE A 155 -22.80 3.81 -16.30
CA ILE A 155 -22.00 2.79 -15.59
C ILE A 155 -20.74 3.40 -14.99
N ASP A 156 -20.00 4.22 -15.76
CA ASP A 156 -18.78 4.88 -15.28
C ASP A 156 -19.08 5.81 -14.09
N VAL A 157 -20.15 6.59 -14.17
CA VAL A 157 -20.59 7.48 -13.07
C VAL A 157 -21.01 6.67 -11.85
N LEU A 158 -21.72 5.55 -12.02
CA LEU A 158 -22.08 4.66 -10.91
C LEU A 158 -20.85 4.11 -10.19
N ILE A 159 -19.81 3.71 -10.93
CA ILE A 159 -18.55 3.22 -10.35
C ILE A 159 -17.86 4.32 -9.53
N ILE A 160 -17.82 5.55 -10.04
CA ILE A 160 -17.24 6.70 -9.31
C ILE A 160 -18.01 6.97 -8.02
N VAL A 161 -19.36 6.99 -8.08
CA VAL A 161 -20.21 7.21 -6.89
C VAL A 161 -20.00 6.08 -5.88
N PHE A 162 -19.95 4.83 -6.31
CA PHE A 162 -19.65 3.69 -5.45
C PHE A 162 -18.26 3.82 -4.80
N GLY A 163 -17.26 4.27 -5.56
CA GLY A 163 -15.92 4.58 -5.03
C GLY A 163 -15.94 5.67 -3.95
N LEU A 164 -16.71 6.74 -4.14
CA LEU A 164 -16.87 7.81 -3.14
C LEU A 164 -17.53 7.31 -1.85
N VAL A 165 -18.59 6.50 -1.98
CA VAL A 165 -19.28 5.92 -0.82
C VAL A 165 -18.36 4.96 -0.07
N SER A 166 -17.66 4.07 -0.77
CA SER A 166 -16.73 3.13 -0.14
C SER A 166 -15.53 3.82 0.52
N MET A 167 -15.00 4.90 -0.09
CA MET A 167 -13.94 5.72 0.50
C MET A 167 -14.40 6.39 1.79
N THR A 168 -15.56 7.06 1.78
CA THR A 168 -16.10 7.74 2.97
C THR A 168 -16.45 6.76 4.09
N TYR A 169 -17.06 5.63 3.75
CA TYR A 169 -17.38 4.57 4.71
C TYR A 169 -16.12 3.99 5.36
N THR A 170 -15.15 3.55 4.55
CA THR A 170 -13.91 2.93 5.07
C THR A 170 -13.09 3.94 5.88
N THR A 171 -12.94 5.17 5.39
CA THR A 171 -12.23 6.23 6.13
C THR A 171 -12.92 6.52 7.47
N GLY A 172 -14.25 6.53 7.51
CA GLY A 172 -15.03 6.70 8.74
C GLY A 172 -14.74 5.60 9.76
N ILE A 173 -14.72 4.33 9.33
CA ILE A 173 -14.36 3.19 10.19
C ILE A 173 -12.92 3.30 10.67
N THR A 174 -11.98 3.65 9.80
CA THR A 174 -10.56 3.79 10.20
C THR A 174 -10.39 4.89 11.24
N ILE A 175 -11.09 6.02 11.11
CA ILE A 175 -11.05 7.11 12.09
C ILE A 175 -11.70 6.68 13.42
N SER A 176 -12.83 5.97 13.40
CA SER A 176 -13.45 5.48 14.63
C SER A 176 -12.56 4.48 15.37
N LEU A 177 -11.93 3.55 14.64
CA LEU A 177 -10.94 2.61 15.19
C LEU A 177 -9.72 3.32 15.80
N TRP A 178 -9.35 4.48 15.26
CA TRP A 178 -8.29 5.29 15.84
C TRP A 178 -8.75 6.02 17.11
N SER A 179 -9.99 6.51 17.13
CA SER A 179 -10.57 7.23 18.28
C SER A 179 -10.85 6.33 19.49
N GLU A 180 -11.11 5.05 19.31
CA GLU A 180 -11.44 4.13 20.41
C GLU A 180 -10.22 3.66 21.22
N GLY A 181 -8.99 3.94 20.77
CA GLY A 181 -7.77 3.71 21.54
C GLY A 181 -7.37 2.22 21.66
N GLY A 182 -6.35 1.85 20.89
CA GLY A 182 -5.43 0.73 21.14
C GLY A 182 -5.99 -0.68 21.21
N GLU A 183 -5.93 -1.41 20.08
CA GLU A 183 -5.76 -2.87 20.17
C GLU A 183 -4.39 -3.14 20.80
N SER A 184 -4.29 -4.24 21.53
CA SER A 184 -3.16 -4.60 22.38
C SER A 184 -1.80 -4.37 21.71
N VAL A 185 -0.92 -3.63 22.41
CA VAL A 185 0.51 -3.51 22.10
C VAL A 185 1.09 -4.88 21.71
N PRO A 186 1.89 -4.98 20.63
CA PRO A 186 2.55 -6.22 20.26
C PRO A 186 3.31 -6.76 21.47
N ILE A 187 3.17 -8.06 21.74
CA ILE A 187 3.79 -8.75 22.88
C ILE A 187 5.28 -8.41 22.88
N SER A 188 5.73 -7.60 23.85
CA SER A 188 7.13 -7.22 23.99
C SER A 188 7.95 -8.46 24.29
N ARG A 189 8.75 -8.91 23.31
CA ARG A 189 9.66 -10.06 23.45
C ARG A 189 11.04 -9.67 23.99
N CYS A 190 11.25 -8.39 24.33
CA CYS A 190 12.49 -7.94 24.95
C CYS A 190 12.48 -8.30 26.44
N PRO A 191 13.43 -9.11 26.94
CA PRO A 191 13.63 -9.25 28.37
C PRO A 191 14.09 -7.91 28.94
N ALA A 192 13.46 -7.50 30.05
CA ALA A 192 13.95 -6.39 30.88
C ALA A 192 15.30 -6.73 31.52
#